data_AF-G1QCV6-F1
#
_entry.id   AF-G1QCV6-F1
#
_cell.length_a   1.000
_cell.length_b   1.000
_cell.length_c   1.000
_cell.angle_alpha   90.00
_cell.angle_beta   90.00
_cell.angle_gamma   90.00
#
_symmetry.space_group_name_H-M   'P 1'
#
loop_
_entity.id
_entity.type
_entity.pdbx_description
1 polymer ?
#
loop_
_entity_poly.entity_id
_entity_poly.type
_entity_poly.pdbx_seq_one_letter_code
_entity_poly.pdbx_strand_id
1 'polypeptide(L)'
;MAGPLSVGVNLEAFSQAIGAIQALRSSVSRVFDCLGDGLRNRETLEGREKAFIARFRDNLHSVHRDLHELERLSNLVCKPLENHPLHNSGLLSLDPAQDKTPLYSQLLQAYKWSSKLQCHAGLAAGLLNQQSLKRSANQMGAPAKRRPKAQPTMLLLPPQYVDDVISRIDRMFPEMSIQLSRPNGTSAMLLVTLGKVLKAIVVLRSLFIDRTIVKGYNENVYTEGGKLDIWSKSNYQVFRKVTDHATTALLHYQLPQMPHVVVRSFMTWLRSYIKLFQAPCQRCGKFLWDGLPPTWRDFRTLEAFHDTCRQ
;
A
#
# COMPACT_ATOMS: atom_id res chain seq x y z
N MET A 1 54.88 17.01 -3.97
CA MET A 1 54.39 18.22 -3.28
C MET A 1 52.87 18.09 -3.11
N ALA A 2 52.42 17.32 -2.14
CA ALA A 2 50.99 17.24 -1.79
C ALA A 2 50.75 18.27 -0.68
N GLY A 3 49.97 19.32 -0.98
CA GLY A 3 49.56 20.30 0.02
C GLY A 3 48.71 19.64 1.12
N PRO A 4 48.74 20.16 2.36
CA PRO A 4 47.91 19.63 3.42
C PRO A 4 46.45 19.89 3.06
N LEU A 5 45.69 18.81 2.81
CA LEU A 5 44.25 18.86 2.66
C LEU A 5 43.66 19.31 4.00
N SER A 6 43.32 20.59 4.12
CA SER A 6 42.61 21.10 5.29
C SER A 6 41.24 20.42 5.33
N VAL A 7 41.06 19.52 6.29
CA VAL A 7 39.80 18.86 6.58
C VAL A 7 38.81 19.92 7.03
N GLY A 8 38.01 20.45 6.11
CA GLY A 8 36.95 21.40 6.41
C GLY A 8 35.75 20.71 7.05
N VAL A 9 35.91 20.16 8.26
CA VAL A 9 34.75 19.98 9.15
C VAL A 9 34.21 21.39 9.38
N ASN A 10 32.91 21.61 9.18
CA ASN A 10 32.28 22.90 9.47
C ASN A 10 32.21 23.11 10.99
N LEU A 11 33.38 23.34 11.60
CA LEU A 11 33.60 23.57 13.02
C LEU A 11 32.73 24.71 13.54
N GLU A 12 32.43 25.67 12.68
CA GLU A 12 31.52 26.78 12.97
C GLU A 12 30.07 26.31 13.09
N ALA A 13 29.59 25.44 12.20
CA ALA A 13 28.26 24.82 12.32
C ALA A 13 28.15 23.93 13.57
N PHE A 14 29.22 23.22 13.95
CA PHE A 14 29.26 22.47 15.21
C PHE A 14 29.22 23.38 16.43
N SER A 15 29.99 24.46 16.44
CA SER A 15 29.98 25.45 17.53
C SER A 15 28.59 26.09 17.67
N GLN A 16 27.94 26.42 16.55
CA GLN A 16 26.58 26.96 16.53
C GLN A 16 25.55 25.93 17.00
N ALA A 17 25.67 24.66 16.59
CA ALA A 17 24.78 23.59 17.05
C ALA A 17 24.93 23.32 18.56
N ILE A 18 26.16 23.34 19.09
CA ILE A 18 26.40 23.23 20.54
C ILE A 18 25.79 24.41 21.30
N GLY A 19 25.91 25.63 20.76
CA GLY A 19 25.25 26.82 21.30
C GLY A 19 23.71 26.68 21.30
N ALA A 20 23.13 26.17 20.22
CA ALA A 20 21.69 25.91 20.13
C ALA A 20 21.22 24.82 21.13
N ILE A 21 22.02 23.79 21.37
CA ILE A 21 21.75 22.78 22.42
C ILE A 21 21.75 23.42 23.81
N GLN A 22 22.70 24.32 24.10
CA GLN A 22 22.75 25.03 25.39
C GLN A 22 21.53 25.96 25.55
N ALA A 23 21.14 26.67 24.49
CA ALA A 23 19.95 27.51 24.48
C ALA A 23 18.67 26.67 24.73
N LEU A 24 18.51 25.54 24.04
CA LEU A 24 17.38 24.63 24.23
C LEU A 24 17.34 24.06 25.65
N ARG A 25 18.48 23.67 26.22
CA ARG A 25 18.55 23.25 27.64
C ARG A 25 18.09 24.36 28.56
N SER A 26 18.51 25.60 28.32
CA SER A 26 18.12 26.74 29.14
C SER A 26 16.61 27.04 29.04
N SER A 27 16.01 26.93 27.86
CA SER A 27 14.57 27.18 27.67
C SER A 27 13.72 26.06 28.25
N VAL A 28 14.17 24.81 28.16
CA VAL A 28 13.55 23.66 28.84
C VAL A 28 13.66 23.81 30.36
N SER A 29 14.83 24.20 30.88
CA SER A 29 14.99 24.49 32.32
C SER A 29 14.03 25.58 32.79
N ARG A 30 13.87 26.68 32.04
CA ARG A 30 12.89 27.74 32.36
C ARG A 30 11.45 27.24 32.41
N VAL A 31 11.07 26.27 31.56
CA VAL A 31 9.74 25.64 31.62
C VAL A 31 9.59 24.84 32.91
N PHE A 32 10.61 24.06 33.29
CA PHE A 32 10.59 23.30 34.54
C PHE A 32 10.65 24.19 35.78
N ASP A 33 11.41 25.28 35.76
CA ASP A 33 11.45 26.28 36.83
C ASP A 33 10.10 26.99 36.96
N CYS A 34 9.47 27.36 35.83
CA CYS A 34 8.12 27.93 35.81
C CYS A 34 7.05 26.97 36.35
N LEU A 35 7.20 25.66 36.14
CA LEU A 35 6.33 24.63 36.72
C LEU A 35 6.64 24.40 38.21
N GLY A 36 7.92 24.44 38.59
CA GLY A 36 8.40 24.22 39.96
C GLY A 36 8.08 25.38 40.91
N ASP A 37 8.15 26.61 40.42
CA ASP A 37 7.76 27.81 41.18
C ASP A 37 6.24 27.89 41.38
N GLY A 38 5.45 27.31 40.47
CA GLY A 38 3.99 27.28 40.54
C GLY A 38 3.34 28.65 40.72
N LEU A 39 2.10 28.68 41.23
CA LEU A 39 1.40 29.91 41.62
C LEU A 39 1.81 30.35 43.04
N ARG A 40 3.05 30.79 43.24
CA ARG A 40 3.49 31.37 44.52
C ARG A 40 2.95 32.79 44.72
N ASN A 41 1.79 32.89 45.39
CA ASN A 41 1.37 33.92 46.37
C ASN A 41 -0.16 34.05 46.45
N ARG A 42 -0.68 34.19 47.68
CA ARG A 42 -2.11 34.20 48.05
C ARG A 42 -2.81 35.55 47.80
N GLU A 43 -3.09 35.94 46.56
CA GLU A 43 -4.10 36.98 46.29
C GLU A 43 -4.65 36.91 44.84
N THR A 44 -5.97 37.09 44.70
CA THR A 44 -6.85 37.06 43.51
C THR A 44 -6.50 36.11 42.34
N LEU A 45 -7.30 35.03 42.22
CA LEU A 45 -7.04 33.82 41.42
C LEU A 45 -7.15 33.98 39.89
N GLU A 46 -8.13 34.71 39.35
CA GLU A 46 -8.47 34.62 37.91
C GLU A 46 -7.52 35.38 36.97
N GLY A 47 -6.99 36.54 37.39
CA GLY A 47 -6.04 37.31 36.58
C GLY A 47 -4.65 36.67 36.51
N ARG A 48 -4.27 35.94 37.57
CA ARG A 48 -2.96 35.28 37.68
C ARG A 48 -2.89 33.99 36.89
N GLU A 49 -3.97 33.22 36.84
CA GLU A 49 -4.03 32.01 36.02
C GLU A 49 -3.83 32.36 34.54
N LYS A 50 -4.51 33.39 34.04
CA LYS A 50 -4.32 33.87 32.66
C LYS A 50 -2.89 34.37 32.41
N ALA A 51 -2.30 35.11 33.36
CA ALA A 51 -0.92 35.59 33.24
C ALA A 51 0.12 34.46 33.32
N PHE A 52 -0.12 33.45 34.16
CA PHE A 52 0.72 32.26 34.28
C PHE A 52 0.65 31.40 33.01
N ILE A 53 -0.56 31.13 32.51
CA ILE A 53 -0.78 30.39 31.27
C ILE A 53 -0.15 31.13 30.09
N ALA A 54 -0.25 32.46 30.04
CA ALA A 54 0.42 33.26 29.01
C ALA A 54 1.95 33.10 29.07
N ARG A 55 2.55 33.23 30.26
CA ARG A 55 4.01 33.04 30.46
C ARG A 55 4.46 31.61 30.14
N PHE A 56 3.69 30.61 30.56
CA PHE A 56 3.98 29.21 30.29
C PHE A 56 3.90 28.92 28.79
N ARG A 57 2.88 29.45 28.11
CA ARG A 57 2.73 29.38 26.67
C ARG A 57 3.92 30.03 25.96
N ASP A 58 4.35 31.21 26.39
CA ASP A 58 5.50 31.91 25.79
C ASP A 58 6.80 31.12 25.97
N ASN A 59 7.00 30.50 27.14
CA ASN A 59 8.14 29.61 27.39
C ASN A 59 8.11 28.37 26.49
N LEU A 60 6.95 27.74 26.28
CA LEU A 60 6.80 26.62 25.34
C LEU A 60 7.06 27.02 23.88
N HIS A 61 6.62 28.23 23.48
CA HIS A 61 6.94 28.75 22.15
C HIS A 61 8.45 29.01 22.00
N SER A 62 9.14 29.43 23.07
CA SER A 62 10.60 29.55 23.06
C SER A 62 11.30 28.21 22.87
N VAL A 63 10.86 27.17 23.60
CA VAL A 63 11.39 25.80 23.42
C VAL A 63 11.18 25.31 21.99
N HIS A 64 10.01 25.56 21.42
CA HIS A 64 9.71 25.17 20.03
C HIS A 64 10.62 25.89 19.02
N ARG A 65 10.90 27.19 19.21
CA ARG A 65 11.84 27.92 18.36
C ARG A 65 13.27 27.39 18.47
N ASP A 66 13.74 27.16 19.70
CA ASP A 66 15.11 26.68 19.93
C ASP A 66 15.30 25.26 19.37
N LEU A 67 14.26 24.41 19.46
CA LEU A 67 14.25 23.08 18.86
C LEU A 67 14.30 23.15 17.33
N HIS A 68 13.49 24.01 16.71
CA HIS A 68 13.47 24.18 15.25
C HIS A 68 14.80 24.74 14.72
N GLU A 69 15.44 25.65 15.46
CA GLU A 69 16.78 26.15 15.11
C GLU A 69 17.85 25.06 15.23
N LEU A 70 17.77 24.20 16.26
CA LEU A 70 18.66 23.05 16.39
C LEU A 70 18.46 22.03 15.25
N GLU A 71 17.23 21.76 14.83
CA GLU A 71 16.93 20.90 13.69
C GLU A 71 17.51 21.46 12.39
N ARG A 72 17.43 22.79 12.19
CA ARG A 72 18.03 23.49 11.05
C ARG A 72 19.55 23.33 11.01
N LEU A 73 20.21 23.50 12.16
CA LEU A 73 21.67 23.40 12.31
C LEU A 73 22.17 21.94 12.20
N SER A 74 21.40 20.97 12.66
CA SER A 74 21.69 19.52 12.52
C SER A 74 21.85 19.12 11.05
N ASN A 75 21.02 19.67 10.17
CA ASN A 75 21.11 19.41 8.73
C ASN A 75 22.40 19.94 8.09
N LEU A 76 23.07 20.93 8.71
CA LEU A 76 24.36 21.47 8.25
C LEU A 76 25.55 20.65 8.78
N VAL A 77 25.36 19.92 9.88
CA VAL A 77 26.37 19.07 10.51
C VAL A 77 26.48 17.70 9.83
N CYS A 78 25.41 17.22 9.18
CA CYS A 78 25.28 15.86 8.64
C CYS A 78 25.85 15.61 7.23
N LYS A 79 26.79 16.42 6.73
CA LYS A 79 27.51 16.10 5.49
C LYS A 79 29.00 15.81 5.75
N PRO A 80 29.38 14.57 6.10
CA PRO A 80 30.72 14.12 5.76
C PRO A 80 30.82 14.16 4.23
N LEU A 81 31.82 14.86 3.69
CA LEU A 81 32.13 14.81 2.26
C LEU A 81 32.21 13.35 1.80
N GLU A 82 31.66 13.07 0.62
CA GLU A 82 31.58 11.77 -0.07
C GLU A 82 32.92 11.01 -0.27
N ASN A 83 34.03 11.44 0.32
CA ASN A 83 35.37 10.94 0.02
C ASN A 83 36.11 10.35 1.25
N HIS A 84 35.41 9.68 2.16
CA HIS A 84 36.08 8.77 3.09
C HIS A 84 35.96 7.32 2.56
N PRO A 85 37.06 6.67 2.15
CA PRO A 85 37.00 5.33 1.60
C PRO A 85 36.90 4.33 2.75
N LEU A 86 35.76 4.28 3.43
CA LEU A 86 35.42 3.17 4.32
C LEU A 86 34.87 1.96 3.54
N HIS A 87 35.13 1.89 2.23
CA HIS A 87 34.80 0.78 1.34
C HIS A 87 33.45 0.11 1.69
N ASN A 88 33.43 -1.19 1.99
CA ASN A 88 32.19 -1.92 2.26
C ASN A 88 31.54 -1.60 3.62
N SER A 89 32.28 -1.05 4.60
CA SER A 89 31.71 -0.64 5.89
C SER A 89 30.99 0.72 5.83
N GLY A 90 31.30 1.55 4.84
CA GLY A 90 30.52 2.78 4.54
C GLY A 90 29.13 2.49 3.96
N LEU A 91 28.91 1.29 3.40
CA LEU A 91 27.60 0.86 2.92
C LEU A 91 26.67 0.45 4.07
N LEU A 92 27.18 0.21 5.27
CA LEU A 92 26.35 -0.10 6.45
C LEU A 92 25.51 1.10 6.91
N SER A 93 25.94 2.33 6.62
CA SER A 93 25.13 3.55 6.84
C SER A 93 24.12 3.84 5.73
N LEU A 94 24.29 3.20 4.57
CA LEU A 94 23.33 3.22 3.44
C LEU A 94 22.39 2.02 3.48
N ASP A 95 22.62 1.06 4.37
CA ASP A 95 21.65 0.03 4.67
C ASP A 95 20.41 0.74 5.25
N PRO A 96 19.23 0.69 4.60
CA PRO A 96 18.02 1.13 5.26
C PRO A 96 17.79 0.12 6.38
N ALA A 97 18.37 0.37 7.55
CA ALA A 97 18.01 -0.30 8.77
C ALA A 97 16.49 -0.17 8.83
N GLN A 98 15.80 -1.29 8.58
CA GLN A 98 14.35 -1.40 8.58
C GLN A 98 13.77 -0.96 9.94
N ASP A 99 14.63 -0.75 10.93
CA ASP A 99 14.35 -0.25 12.28
C ASP A 99 14.16 1.27 12.41
N LYS A 100 14.63 2.12 11.48
CA LYS A 100 14.47 3.59 11.64
C LYS A 100 13.24 4.18 10.97
N THR A 101 12.64 3.46 10.02
CA THR A 101 11.38 3.88 9.42
C THR A 101 10.30 3.01 10.04
N PRO A 102 9.37 3.56 10.84
CA PRO A 102 8.35 2.75 11.51
C PRO A 102 7.27 2.34 10.50
N LEU A 103 7.67 1.67 9.41
CA LEU A 103 6.85 1.30 8.26
C LEU A 103 5.68 0.43 8.71
N TYR A 104 5.90 -0.49 9.64
CA TYR A 104 4.82 -1.32 10.15
C TYR A 104 3.76 -0.51 10.89
N SER A 105 4.15 0.40 11.78
CA SER A 105 3.18 1.22 12.52
C SER A 105 2.49 2.25 11.62
N GLN A 106 3.22 2.84 10.66
CA GLN A 106 2.68 3.75 9.66
C GLN A 106 1.71 3.03 8.71
N LEU A 107 2.05 1.83 8.23
CA LEU A 107 1.19 1.04 7.34
C LEU A 107 -0.03 0.50 8.07
N LEU A 108 0.12 0.11 9.34
CA LEU A 108 -0.98 -0.25 10.23
C LEU A 108 -1.89 0.96 10.51
N GLN A 109 -1.33 2.15 10.73
CA GLN A 109 -2.08 3.39 10.94
C GLN A 109 -2.81 3.80 9.66
N ALA A 110 -2.17 3.70 8.49
CA ALA A 110 -2.78 3.95 7.18
C ALA A 110 -3.92 2.96 6.90
N TYR A 111 -3.73 1.67 7.20
CA TYR A 111 -4.79 0.66 7.08
C TYR A 111 -5.97 0.95 8.02
N LYS A 112 -5.70 1.26 9.30
CA LYS A 112 -6.74 1.64 10.28
C LYS A 112 -7.49 2.89 9.85
N TRP A 113 -6.79 3.90 9.34
CA TRP A 113 -7.39 5.13 8.82
C TRP A 113 -8.26 4.85 7.58
N SER A 114 -7.76 4.08 6.61
CA SER A 114 -8.51 3.69 5.42
C SER A 114 -9.78 2.91 5.78
N SER A 115 -9.72 2.01 6.75
CA SER A 115 -10.87 1.24 7.24
C SER A 115 -11.90 2.15 7.91
N LYS A 116 -11.47 3.07 8.77
CA LYS A 116 -12.37 4.06 9.40
C LYS A 116 -13.00 4.99 8.37
N LEU A 117 -12.21 5.51 7.42
CA LEU A 117 -12.71 6.35 6.34
C LEU A 117 -13.78 5.63 5.52
N GLN A 118 -13.57 4.35 5.19
CA GLN A 118 -14.55 3.54 4.48
C GLN A 118 -15.84 3.35 5.28
N CYS A 119 -15.74 3.11 6.59
CA CYS A 119 -16.90 3.01 7.47
C CYS A 119 -17.70 4.34 7.51
N HIS A 120 -17.02 5.46 7.73
CA HIS A 120 -17.65 6.78 7.75
C HIS A 120 -18.23 7.18 6.38
N ALA A 121 -17.53 6.88 5.28
CA ALA A 121 -18.05 7.08 3.94
C ALA A 121 -19.28 6.22 3.67
N GLY A 122 -19.31 4.98 4.18
CA GLY A 122 -20.48 4.08 4.11
C GLY A 122 -21.68 4.64 4.88
N LEU A 123 -21.46 5.13 6.11
CA LEU A 123 -22.50 5.78 6.91
C LEU A 123 -23.00 7.07 6.25
N ALA A 124 -22.08 7.92 5.75
CA ALA A 124 -22.42 9.15 5.04
C ALA A 124 -23.18 8.88 3.74
N ALA A 125 -22.78 7.87 2.96
CA ALA A 125 -23.52 7.43 1.78
C ALA A 125 -24.91 6.92 2.15
N GLY A 126 -25.04 6.20 3.27
CA GLY A 126 -26.33 5.79 3.83
C GLY A 126 -27.23 6.99 4.18
N LEU A 127 -26.71 7.97 4.91
CA LEU A 127 -27.44 9.20 5.28
C LEU A 127 -27.82 10.04 4.06
N LEU A 128 -26.92 10.18 3.08
CA LEU A 128 -27.17 10.91 1.84
C LEU A 128 -28.21 10.21 0.96
N ASN A 129 -28.23 8.87 0.93
CA ASN A 129 -29.25 8.12 0.20
C ASN A 129 -30.61 8.10 0.94
N GLN A 130 -30.62 8.25 2.27
CA GLN A 130 -31.85 8.44 3.05
C GLN A 130 -32.40 9.87 2.88
N GLN A 131 -31.53 10.88 2.77
CA GLN A 131 -31.92 12.24 2.40
C GLN A 131 -32.04 12.40 0.89
N SER A 132 -33.13 11.84 0.33
CA SER A 132 -33.68 12.35 -0.92
C SER A 132 -34.24 13.74 -0.68
N LEU A 133 -33.37 14.75 -0.55
CA LEU A 133 -33.76 16.13 -0.80
C LEU A 133 -34.29 16.13 -2.23
N LYS A 134 -35.63 16.07 -2.35
CA LYS A 134 -36.36 16.42 -3.55
C LYS A 134 -35.96 17.86 -3.87
N ARG A 135 -34.85 18.03 -4.60
CA ARG A 135 -34.51 19.28 -5.27
C ARG A 135 -35.58 19.48 -6.33
N SER A 136 -36.69 20.06 -5.88
CA SER A 136 -37.59 20.82 -6.73
C SER A 136 -36.78 21.90 -7.47
N ALA A 137 -37.24 22.23 -8.67
CA ALA A 137 -36.70 23.22 -9.61
C ALA A 137 -35.50 22.77 -10.47
N ASN A 138 -35.77 21.89 -11.43
CA ASN A 138 -35.78 22.28 -12.85
C ASN A 138 -36.12 21.06 -13.73
N GLN A 139 -37.42 20.87 -13.97
CA GLN A 139 -37.85 20.34 -15.25
C GLN A 139 -37.85 21.51 -16.23
N MET A 140 -36.96 21.48 -17.22
CA MET A 140 -37.12 22.11 -18.54
C MET A 140 -35.92 21.73 -19.40
N GLY A 141 -36.16 20.88 -20.41
CA GLY A 141 -35.29 20.76 -21.59
C GLY A 141 -34.40 19.51 -21.72
N ALA A 142 -34.84 18.61 -22.62
CA ALA A 142 -34.08 17.60 -23.39
C ALA A 142 -33.80 16.20 -22.77
N PRO A 143 -34.10 15.11 -23.51
CA PRO A 143 -33.86 13.74 -23.10
C PRO A 143 -32.45 13.30 -23.50
N ALA A 144 -31.42 13.79 -22.80
CA ALA A 144 -30.13 13.13 -22.84
C ALA A 144 -30.19 11.95 -21.87
N LYS A 145 -30.02 10.71 -22.38
CA LYS A 145 -29.81 9.47 -21.61
C LYS A 145 -28.65 9.63 -20.62
N ARG A 146 -28.85 10.33 -19.51
CA ARG A 146 -27.92 10.41 -18.40
C ARG A 146 -28.06 9.12 -17.62
N ARG A 147 -27.26 8.12 -18.02
CA ARG A 147 -26.97 6.97 -17.17
C ARG A 147 -26.65 7.48 -15.76
N PRO A 148 -27.17 6.86 -14.69
CA PRO A 148 -26.75 7.20 -13.34
C PRO A 148 -25.22 7.11 -13.29
N LYS A 149 -24.54 8.15 -12.78
CA LYS A 149 -23.12 8.03 -12.43
C LYS A 149 -23.03 6.90 -11.42
N ALA A 150 -22.62 5.72 -11.88
CA ALA A 150 -22.43 4.53 -11.05
C ALA A 150 -21.42 4.91 -9.96
N GLN A 151 -21.89 5.00 -8.72
CA GLN A 151 -20.96 5.06 -7.59
C GLN A 151 -20.12 3.78 -7.61
N PRO A 152 -18.81 3.84 -7.33
CA PRO A 152 -17.96 2.66 -7.34
C PRO A 152 -18.26 1.79 -6.11
N THR A 153 -19.32 1.00 -6.16
CA THR A 153 -19.74 0.05 -5.11
C THR A 153 -18.92 -1.25 -5.13
N MET A 154 -17.66 -1.20 -5.58
CA MET A 154 -16.80 -2.38 -5.75
C MET A 154 -16.48 -3.08 -4.43
N LEU A 155 -16.48 -2.33 -3.33
CA LEU A 155 -15.95 -2.73 -2.01
C LEU A 155 -17.03 -2.99 -0.94
N LEU A 156 -18.31 -2.83 -1.28
CA LEU A 156 -19.45 -2.90 -0.36
C LEU A 156 -20.55 -3.86 -0.85
N LEU A 157 -20.20 -4.81 -1.71
CA LEU A 157 -21.16 -5.79 -2.22
C LEU A 157 -21.47 -6.84 -1.14
N PRO A 158 -22.75 -7.22 -0.95
CA PRO A 158 -23.13 -8.31 -0.07
C PRO A 158 -22.41 -9.62 -0.43
N PRO A 159 -22.03 -10.46 0.54
CA PRO A 159 -21.34 -11.73 0.29
C PRO A 159 -22.11 -12.66 -0.67
N GLN A 160 -23.45 -12.71 -0.56
CA GLN A 160 -24.30 -13.52 -1.44
C GLN A 160 -24.16 -13.13 -2.92
N TYR A 161 -24.07 -11.83 -3.21
CA TYR A 161 -23.88 -11.36 -4.59
C TYR A 161 -22.52 -11.78 -5.14
N VAL A 162 -21.48 -11.78 -4.31
CA VAL A 162 -20.15 -12.28 -4.68
C VAL A 162 -20.23 -13.77 -4.99
N ASP A 163 -20.87 -14.55 -4.14
CA ASP A 163 -21.05 -16.00 -4.34
C ASP A 163 -21.78 -16.29 -5.65
N ASP A 164 -22.87 -15.60 -5.92
CA ASP A 164 -23.62 -15.76 -7.18
C ASP A 164 -22.78 -15.43 -8.42
N VAL A 165 -21.96 -14.38 -8.36
CA VAL A 165 -21.05 -14.02 -9.46
C VAL A 165 -19.99 -15.11 -9.64
N ILE A 166 -19.38 -15.58 -8.56
CA ILE A 166 -18.34 -16.63 -8.63
C ILE A 166 -18.93 -17.95 -9.11
N SER A 167 -20.10 -18.37 -8.62
CA SER A 167 -20.77 -19.59 -9.08
C SER A 167 -21.18 -19.52 -10.55
N ARG A 168 -21.58 -18.35 -11.05
CA ARG A 168 -21.81 -18.17 -12.49
C ARG A 168 -20.51 -18.34 -13.28
N ILE A 169 -19.41 -17.74 -12.81
CA ILE A 169 -18.11 -17.82 -13.47
C ILE A 169 -17.57 -19.27 -13.46
N ASP A 170 -17.70 -20.00 -12.36
CA ASP A 170 -17.28 -21.40 -12.24
C ASP A 170 -17.98 -22.29 -13.29
N ARG A 171 -19.30 -22.11 -13.46
CA ARG A 171 -20.09 -22.82 -14.48
C ARG A 171 -19.68 -22.49 -15.92
N MET A 172 -19.03 -21.35 -16.17
CA MET A 172 -18.58 -20.96 -17.51
C MET A 172 -17.31 -21.68 -17.95
N PHE A 173 -16.55 -22.26 -17.01
CA PHE A 173 -15.23 -22.82 -17.30
C PHE A 173 -15.11 -24.26 -16.77
N PRO A 174 -15.58 -25.28 -17.53
CA PRO A 174 -15.58 -26.67 -17.07
C PRO A 174 -14.18 -27.24 -16.73
N GLU A 175 -13.13 -26.70 -17.34
CA GLU A 175 -11.74 -27.13 -17.15
C GLU A 175 -11.04 -26.44 -15.96
N MET A 176 -11.73 -25.53 -15.28
CA MET A 176 -11.22 -24.73 -14.17
C MET A 176 -12.18 -24.86 -12.99
N SER A 177 -11.71 -25.35 -11.85
CA SER A 177 -12.53 -25.42 -10.65
C SER A 177 -12.22 -24.26 -9.71
N ILE A 178 -13.27 -23.63 -9.17
CA ILE A 178 -13.16 -22.49 -8.27
C ILE A 178 -13.74 -22.87 -6.91
N GLN A 179 -12.88 -23.01 -5.90
CA GLN A 179 -13.31 -23.21 -4.51
C GLN A 179 -13.29 -21.87 -3.76
N LEU A 180 -14.45 -21.45 -3.26
CA LEU A 180 -14.58 -20.23 -2.48
C LEU A 180 -14.50 -20.51 -0.98
N SER A 181 -13.69 -19.75 -0.26
CA SER A 181 -13.56 -19.81 1.21
C SER A 181 -13.49 -18.42 1.82
N ARG A 182 -13.91 -18.27 3.08
CA ARG A 182 -13.91 -17.00 3.83
C ARG A 182 -13.29 -17.16 5.22
N PRO A 183 -11.97 -17.37 5.33
CA PRO A 183 -11.33 -17.63 6.62
C PRO A 183 -11.32 -16.43 7.57
N ASN A 184 -11.41 -15.20 7.05
CA ASN A 184 -11.27 -13.95 7.83
C ASN A 184 -12.51 -13.03 7.72
N GLY A 185 -13.73 -13.57 7.61
CA GLY A 185 -14.97 -12.79 7.56
C GLY A 185 -15.44 -12.46 6.14
N THR A 186 -15.41 -11.18 5.73
CA THR A 186 -16.06 -10.72 4.47
C THR A 186 -15.22 -10.88 3.21
N SER A 187 -13.89 -11.02 3.33
CA SER A 187 -13.00 -11.21 2.18
C SER A 187 -13.09 -12.64 1.67
N ALA A 188 -13.35 -12.80 0.37
CA ALA A 188 -13.43 -14.11 -0.27
C ALA A 188 -12.05 -14.52 -0.78
N MET A 189 -11.65 -15.75 -0.49
CA MET A 189 -10.46 -16.38 -1.05
C MET A 189 -10.91 -17.45 -2.02
N LEU A 190 -10.45 -17.34 -3.26
CA LEU A 190 -10.70 -18.33 -4.29
C LEU A 190 -9.46 -19.19 -4.48
N LEU A 191 -9.60 -20.49 -4.30
CA LEU A 191 -8.64 -21.46 -4.77
C LEU A 191 -9.10 -21.94 -6.15
N VAL A 192 -8.43 -21.44 -7.18
CA VAL A 192 -8.64 -21.81 -8.57
C VAL A 192 -7.69 -22.95 -8.93
N THR A 193 -8.20 -24.08 -9.37
CA THR A 193 -7.38 -25.17 -9.92
C THR A 193 -7.61 -25.26 -11.42
N LEU A 194 -6.53 -25.13 -12.19
CA LEU A 194 -6.58 -25.16 -13.66
C LEU A 194 -5.96 -26.46 -14.16
N GLY A 195 -6.82 -27.45 -14.43
CA GLY A 195 -6.40 -28.81 -14.82
C GLY A 195 -5.31 -29.38 -13.91
N LYS A 196 -4.26 -29.93 -14.54
CA LYS A 196 -3.03 -30.40 -13.86
C LYS A 196 -1.85 -29.44 -14.04
N VAL A 197 -2.11 -28.17 -14.34
CA VAL A 197 -1.06 -27.19 -14.67
C VAL A 197 -0.71 -26.35 -13.44
N LEU A 198 -1.70 -25.66 -12.87
CA LEU A 198 -1.48 -24.70 -11.80
C LEU A 198 -2.65 -24.62 -10.83
N LYS A 199 -2.36 -24.09 -9.65
CA LYS A 199 -3.31 -23.66 -8.63
C LYS A 199 -3.08 -22.18 -8.37
N ALA A 200 -4.11 -21.36 -8.47
CA ALA A 200 -4.05 -19.93 -8.20
C ALA A 200 -4.90 -19.58 -6.98
N ILE A 201 -4.34 -18.80 -6.07
CA ILE A 201 -5.05 -18.23 -4.94
C ILE A 201 -5.38 -16.79 -5.30
N VAL A 202 -6.67 -16.47 -5.39
CA VAL A 202 -7.16 -15.13 -5.68
C VAL A 202 -7.85 -14.59 -4.44
N VAL A 203 -7.31 -13.52 -3.86
CA VAL A 203 -7.91 -12.85 -2.71
C VAL A 203 -8.78 -11.72 -3.21
N LEU A 204 -10.06 -11.78 -2.87
CA LEU A 204 -11.08 -10.81 -3.21
C LEU A 204 -11.52 -10.02 -1.97
N ARG A 205 -11.63 -8.71 -2.13
CA ARG A 205 -12.43 -7.84 -1.25
C ARG A 205 -13.69 -7.47 -2.01
N SER A 206 -14.81 -8.11 -1.69
CA SER A 206 -16.02 -8.14 -2.55
C SER A 206 -15.71 -8.67 -3.96
N LEU A 207 -15.79 -7.86 -5.01
CA LEU A 207 -15.40 -8.24 -6.39
C LEU A 207 -14.10 -7.56 -6.84
N PHE A 208 -13.41 -6.88 -5.93
CA PHE A 208 -12.09 -6.34 -6.18
C PHE A 208 -11.02 -7.41 -5.92
N ILE A 209 -10.21 -7.73 -6.91
CA ILE A 209 -9.07 -8.63 -6.76
C ILE A 209 -7.94 -7.84 -6.10
N ASP A 210 -7.57 -8.23 -4.90
CA ASP A 210 -6.54 -7.56 -4.09
C ASP A 210 -5.16 -8.20 -4.32
N ARG A 211 -5.14 -9.52 -4.45
CA ARG A 211 -3.91 -10.30 -4.64
C ARG A 211 -4.19 -11.55 -5.42
N THR A 212 -3.22 -11.96 -6.24
CA THR A 212 -3.19 -13.30 -6.84
C THR A 212 -1.83 -13.92 -6.63
N ILE A 213 -1.80 -15.21 -6.28
CA ILE A 213 -0.58 -16.01 -6.18
C ILE A 213 -0.79 -17.27 -7.00
N VAL A 214 0.15 -17.57 -7.89
CA VAL A 214 0.10 -18.78 -8.72
C VAL A 214 1.18 -19.75 -8.24
N LYS A 215 0.75 -20.99 -7.98
CA LYS A 215 1.61 -22.12 -7.65
C LYS A 215 1.37 -23.25 -8.66
N GLY A 216 2.36 -24.13 -8.81
CA GLY A 216 2.24 -25.34 -9.62
C GLY A 216 1.23 -26.30 -9.02
N TYR A 217 0.67 -27.17 -9.87
CA TYR A 217 -0.34 -28.14 -9.43
C TYR A 217 0.12 -29.05 -8.28
N ASN A 218 1.40 -29.45 -8.30
CA ASN A 218 2.01 -30.32 -7.28
C ASN A 218 2.46 -29.57 -6.02
N GLU A 219 2.36 -28.24 -5.97
CA GLU A 219 2.78 -27.48 -4.80
C GLU A 219 1.69 -27.44 -3.73
N ASN A 220 2.14 -27.38 -2.47
CA ASN A 220 1.25 -27.19 -1.34
C ASN A 220 0.74 -25.74 -1.30
N VAL A 221 -0.59 -25.64 -1.31
CA VAL A 221 -1.32 -24.37 -1.26
C VAL A 221 -1.86 -24.08 0.14
N TYR A 222 -1.77 -25.06 1.04
CA TYR A 222 -2.14 -24.93 2.44
C TYR A 222 -0.90 -24.80 3.31
N THR A 223 -0.98 -23.95 4.32
CA THR A 223 -0.04 -23.88 5.45
C THR A 223 -0.27 -25.08 6.38
N GLU A 224 0.70 -25.39 7.25
CA GLU A 224 0.64 -26.46 8.25
C GLU A 224 -0.64 -26.42 9.12
N GLY A 225 -1.22 -25.24 9.34
CA GLY A 225 -2.50 -25.06 10.04
C GLY A 225 -3.76 -25.22 9.18
N GLY A 226 -3.69 -25.80 7.98
CA GLY A 226 -4.84 -26.05 7.10
C GLY A 226 -5.45 -24.82 6.42
N LYS A 227 -4.85 -23.63 6.59
CA LYS A 227 -5.27 -22.38 5.94
C LYS A 227 -4.59 -22.21 4.58
N LEU A 228 -5.22 -21.51 3.65
CA LEU A 228 -4.59 -21.16 2.37
C LEU A 228 -3.38 -20.25 2.58
N ASP A 229 -2.26 -20.61 1.97
CA ASP A 229 -1.00 -19.87 2.05
C ASP A 229 -0.98 -18.71 1.06
N ILE A 230 -1.38 -17.53 1.54
CA ILE A 230 -1.42 -16.28 0.77
C ILE A 230 -0.11 -15.48 0.79
N TRP A 231 0.97 -16.04 1.33
CA TRP A 231 2.21 -15.29 1.55
C TRP A 231 3.37 -15.87 0.75
N SER A 232 3.50 -17.19 0.73
CA SER A 232 4.66 -17.82 0.10
C SER A 232 4.53 -17.83 -1.43
N LYS A 233 5.63 -17.46 -2.08
CA LYS A 233 5.77 -17.57 -3.53
C LYS A 233 5.87 -19.05 -3.93
N SER A 234 5.57 -19.34 -5.20
CA SER A 234 5.85 -20.66 -5.79
C SER A 234 7.35 -20.99 -5.72
N ASN A 235 7.68 -22.28 -5.66
CA ASN A 235 9.04 -22.80 -5.78
C ASN A 235 9.56 -22.73 -7.23
N TYR A 236 8.67 -22.77 -8.23
CA TYR A 236 9.05 -22.76 -9.64
C TYR A 236 9.06 -21.33 -10.21
N GLN A 237 10.14 -20.99 -10.91
CA GLN A 237 10.32 -19.68 -11.53
C GLN A 237 9.20 -19.34 -12.54
N VAL A 238 8.72 -20.33 -13.30
CA VAL A 238 7.61 -20.17 -14.25
C VAL A 238 6.38 -19.57 -13.57
N PHE A 239 5.95 -20.11 -12.43
CA PHE A 239 4.73 -19.65 -11.74
C PHE A 239 4.95 -18.33 -10.97
N ARG A 240 6.19 -18.04 -10.54
CA ARG A 240 6.55 -16.70 -10.06
C ARG A 240 6.32 -15.65 -11.16
N LYS A 241 6.79 -15.90 -12.38
CA LYS A 241 6.56 -15.03 -13.54
C LYS A 241 5.07 -14.90 -13.86
N VAL A 242 4.31 -16.00 -13.85
CA VAL A 242 2.84 -15.93 -14.06
C VAL A 242 2.15 -15.11 -12.97
N THR A 243 2.63 -15.15 -11.72
CA THR A 243 2.13 -14.31 -10.63
C THR A 243 2.39 -12.82 -10.89
N ASP A 244 3.57 -12.47 -11.38
CA ASP A 244 3.90 -11.08 -11.77
C ASP A 244 3.01 -10.60 -12.93
N HIS A 245 2.78 -11.46 -13.91
CA HIS A 245 1.87 -11.17 -15.03
C HIS A 245 0.42 -11.03 -14.58
N ALA A 246 -0.03 -11.82 -13.59
CA ALA A 246 -1.36 -11.69 -13.00
C ALA A 246 -1.54 -10.34 -12.30
N THR A 247 -0.50 -9.83 -11.65
CA THR A 247 -0.50 -8.48 -11.06
C THR A 247 -0.67 -7.41 -12.14
N THR A 248 -0.03 -7.59 -13.30
CA THR A 248 -0.18 -6.68 -14.45
C THR A 248 -1.57 -6.78 -15.08
N ALA A 249 -2.11 -8.00 -15.21
CA ALA A 249 -3.45 -8.27 -15.72
C ALA A 249 -4.53 -7.62 -14.86
N LEU A 250 -4.35 -7.64 -13.53
CA LEU A 250 -5.25 -6.97 -12.59
C LEU A 250 -5.39 -5.49 -12.90
N LEU A 251 -4.26 -4.79 -13.08
CA LEU A 251 -4.25 -3.36 -13.42
C LEU A 251 -4.89 -3.10 -14.80
N HIS A 252 -4.65 -3.99 -15.76
CA HIS A 252 -5.20 -3.85 -17.12
C HIS A 252 -6.74 -3.98 -17.13
N TYR A 253 -7.29 -4.97 -16.43
CA TYR A 253 -8.73 -5.22 -16.42
C TYR A 253 -9.50 -4.31 -15.46
N GLN A 254 -8.82 -3.48 -14.68
CA GLN A 254 -9.46 -2.69 -13.63
C GLN A 254 -10.51 -1.72 -14.20
N LEU A 255 -11.78 -2.06 -13.99
CA LEU A 255 -12.93 -1.26 -14.42
C LEU A 255 -13.90 -1.06 -13.25
N PRO A 256 -13.76 0.03 -12.46
CA PRO A 256 -14.52 0.24 -11.22
C PRO A 256 -16.05 0.30 -11.39
N GLN A 257 -16.53 0.51 -12.62
CA GLN A 257 -17.96 0.60 -12.91
C GLN A 257 -18.60 -0.78 -13.16
N MET A 258 -17.80 -1.81 -13.48
CA MET A 258 -18.29 -3.13 -13.90
C MET A 258 -17.49 -4.28 -13.25
N PRO A 259 -17.59 -4.46 -11.91
CA PRO A 259 -16.77 -5.42 -11.15
C PRO A 259 -16.83 -6.86 -11.66
N HIS A 260 -18.03 -7.31 -12.01
CA HIS A 260 -18.28 -8.68 -12.46
C HIS A 260 -17.58 -8.98 -13.79
N VAL A 261 -17.45 -7.97 -14.67
CA VAL A 261 -16.71 -8.09 -15.93
C VAL A 261 -15.23 -8.23 -15.64
N VAL A 262 -14.68 -7.46 -14.68
CA VAL A 262 -13.27 -7.54 -14.27
C VAL A 262 -12.90 -8.95 -13.85
N VAL A 263 -13.65 -9.53 -12.91
CA VAL A 263 -13.39 -10.89 -12.42
C VAL A 263 -13.53 -11.91 -13.56
N ARG A 264 -14.55 -11.78 -14.40
CA ARG A 264 -14.73 -12.68 -15.56
C ARG A 264 -13.58 -12.58 -16.56
N SER A 265 -13.16 -11.37 -16.94
CA SER A 265 -12.05 -11.15 -17.86
C SER A 265 -10.74 -11.69 -17.29
N PHE A 266 -10.49 -11.47 -16.00
CA PHE A 266 -9.33 -12.01 -15.31
C PHE A 266 -9.34 -13.55 -15.29
N MET A 267 -10.48 -14.19 -14.96
CA MET A 267 -10.57 -15.66 -14.99
C MET A 267 -10.43 -16.23 -16.41
N THR A 268 -10.95 -15.52 -17.42
CA THR A 268 -10.77 -15.90 -18.84
C THR A 268 -9.29 -15.84 -19.23
N TRP A 269 -8.58 -14.79 -18.81
CA TRP A 269 -7.13 -14.68 -19.00
C TRP A 269 -6.37 -15.77 -18.25
N LEU A 270 -6.71 -16.04 -17.00
CA LEU A 270 -6.07 -17.09 -16.21
C LEU A 270 -6.29 -18.49 -16.82
N ARG A 271 -7.47 -18.75 -17.38
CA ARG A 271 -7.77 -20.00 -18.08
C ARG A 271 -6.83 -20.24 -19.28
N SER A 272 -6.34 -19.20 -19.95
CA SER A 272 -5.43 -19.35 -21.10
C SER A 272 -4.11 -20.06 -20.76
N TYR A 273 -3.77 -20.16 -19.47
CA TYR A 273 -2.63 -20.92 -18.98
C TYR A 273 -2.85 -22.43 -18.94
N ILE A 274 -4.03 -22.94 -19.28
CA ILE A 274 -4.26 -24.40 -19.36
C ILE A 274 -3.33 -25.06 -20.39
N LYS A 275 -2.92 -24.30 -21.41
CA LYS A 275 -1.95 -24.72 -22.43
C LYS A 275 -0.55 -24.14 -22.17
N LEU A 276 -0.19 -23.77 -20.93
CA LEU A 276 1.09 -23.12 -20.62
C LEU A 276 2.31 -23.86 -21.17
N PHE A 277 2.34 -25.18 -21.05
CA PHE A 277 3.43 -26.03 -21.55
C PHE A 277 3.16 -26.64 -22.93
N GLN A 278 1.99 -26.36 -23.53
CA GLN A 278 1.53 -26.98 -24.77
C GLN A 278 1.41 -25.98 -25.93
N ALA A 279 1.40 -24.68 -25.65
CA ALA A 279 1.31 -23.64 -26.67
C ALA A 279 2.71 -23.09 -26.98
N PRO A 280 3.15 -23.07 -28.25
CA PRO A 280 4.37 -22.37 -28.64
C PRO A 280 4.16 -20.85 -28.57
N CYS A 281 5.26 -20.09 -28.51
CA CYS A 281 5.21 -18.65 -28.62
C CYS A 281 4.76 -18.24 -30.03
N GLN A 282 3.76 -17.36 -30.14
CA GLN A 282 3.24 -16.93 -31.44
C GLN A 282 4.26 -16.14 -32.28
N ARG A 283 5.20 -15.44 -31.64
CA ARG A 283 6.21 -14.64 -32.36
C ARG A 283 7.39 -15.45 -32.86
N CYS A 284 7.94 -16.34 -32.02
CA CYS A 284 9.18 -17.08 -32.34
C CYS A 284 8.95 -18.56 -32.65
N GLY A 285 7.73 -19.08 -32.50
CA GLY A 285 7.37 -20.49 -32.75
C GLY A 285 7.95 -21.52 -31.77
N LYS A 286 8.78 -21.09 -30.81
CA LYS A 286 9.45 -21.99 -29.85
C LYS A 286 8.59 -22.24 -28.61
N PHE A 287 8.71 -23.44 -28.05
CA PHE A 287 8.06 -23.84 -26.80
C PHE A 287 8.80 -23.40 -25.54
N LEU A 288 10.12 -23.18 -25.65
CA LEU A 288 10.95 -22.75 -24.54
C LEU A 288 11.93 -21.67 -25.01
N TRP A 289 12.15 -20.70 -24.13
CA TRP A 289 13.21 -19.70 -24.24
C TRP A 289 13.83 -19.52 -22.86
N ASP A 290 15.15 -19.72 -22.76
CA ASP A 290 15.89 -19.65 -21.49
C ASP A 290 15.30 -20.59 -20.40
N GLY A 291 14.89 -21.80 -20.82
CA GLY A 291 14.28 -22.79 -19.93
C GLY A 291 12.85 -22.46 -19.46
N LEU A 292 12.26 -21.35 -19.90
CA LEU A 292 10.90 -20.95 -19.56
C LEU A 292 9.95 -21.10 -20.75
N PRO A 293 8.70 -21.57 -20.54
CA PRO A 293 7.68 -21.55 -21.58
C PRO A 293 7.20 -20.12 -21.85
N PRO A 294 6.36 -19.91 -22.87
CA PRO A 294 5.71 -18.63 -23.11
C PRO A 294 4.80 -18.30 -21.92
N THR A 295 5.31 -17.51 -20.98
CA THR A 295 4.59 -17.14 -19.75
C THR A 295 3.70 -15.92 -19.92
N TRP A 296 3.95 -15.07 -20.93
CA TRP A 296 3.11 -13.91 -21.19
C TRP A 296 1.84 -14.34 -21.95
N ARG A 297 0.72 -13.71 -21.60
CA ARG A 297 -0.56 -13.84 -22.28
C ARG A 297 -1.07 -12.46 -22.61
N ASP A 298 -1.25 -12.17 -23.89
CA ASP A 298 -1.81 -10.89 -24.32
C ASP A 298 -3.20 -10.68 -23.74
N PHE A 299 -3.49 -9.48 -23.24
CA PHE A 299 -4.72 -9.23 -22.48
C PHE A 299 -5.98 -9.19 -23.34
N ARG A 300 -5.85 -9.04 -24.66
CA ARG A 300 -7.00 -8.98 -25.59
C ARG A 300 -7.18 -10.30 -26.33
N THR A 301 -6.11 -10.83 -26.90
CA THR A 301 -6.12 -12.02 -27.76
C THR A 301 -5.88 -13.33 -27.00
N LEU A 302 -5.31 -13.25 -25.79
CA LEU A 302 -4.91 -14.40 -24.96
C LEU A 302 -3.81 -15.26 -25.59
N GLU A 303 -3.13 -14.74 -26.62
CA GLU A 303 -2.03 -15.40 -27.29
C GLU A 303 -0.79 -15.52 -26.39
N ALA A 304 -0.03 -16.59 -26.60
CA ALA A 304 1.10 -16.97 -25.78
C ALA A 304 2.42 -16.39 -26.30
N PHE A 305 3.16 -15.68 -25.45
CA PHE A 305 4.48 -15.10 -25.80
C PHE A 305 5.52 -15.36 -24.71
N HIS A 306 6.80 -15.41 -25.11
CA HIS A 306 7.88 -15.26 -24.15
C HIS A 306 7.95 -13.81 -23.67
N ASP A 307 8.53 -13.58 -22.49
CA ASP A 307 8.66 -12.24 -21.87
C ASP A 307 9.38 -11.26 -22.81
N THR A 308 10.42 -11.74 -23.51
CA THR A 308 11.20 -10.97 -24.51
C THR A 308 10.49 -10.80 -25.85
N CYS A 309 9.49 -11.64 -26.16
CA CYS A 309 8.77 -11.64 -27.44
C CYS A 309 7.47 -10.82 -27.40
N ARG A 310 7.28 -10.00 -26.36
CA ARG A 310 6.07 -9.18 -26.16
C ARG A 310 5.92 -8.02 -27.15
N GLN A 311 7.05 -7.48 -27.61
CA GLN A 311 7.09 -6.37 -28.58
C GLN A 311 6.85 -6.88 -30.00
#